data_AF-A0A7C3CVW8-F1
#
_entry.id   AF-A0A7C3CVW8-F1
#
_cell.length_a   1.000
_cell.length_b   1.000
_cell.length_c   1.000
_cell.angle_alpha   90.00
_cell.angle_beta   90.00
_cell.angle_gamma   90.00
#
_symmetry.space_group_name_H-M   'P 1'
#
loop_
_entity.id
_entity.type
_entity.pdbx_description
1 polymer ?
#
loop_
_entity_poly.entity_id
_entity_poly.type
_entity_poly.pdbx_seq_one_letter_code
_entity_poly.pdbx_strand_id
1 'polypeptide(L)' 'MMGGGAIFAAITKKDLYGVELLQPSGQIATMFMEHVIPIDLQISNLQRATEKLAKARDLLLPKLMNGEIPA' A
#
# COMPACT_ATOMS: atom_id res chain seq x y z
N MET A 1 -0.96 18.48 -14.24
CA MET A 1 -1.96 17.86 -13.35
C MET A 1 -2.64 16.76 -14.14
N MET A 2 -2.26 15.50 -13.90
CA MET A 2 -2.77 14.34 -14.63
C MET A 2 -4.09 13.87 -14.00
N GLY A 3 -5.14 13.71 -14.80
CA GLY A 3 -6.44 13.19 -14.32
C GLY A 3 -7.38 14.20 -13.67
N GLY A 4 -7.29 15.49 -14.00
CA GLY A 4 -8.12 16.58 -13.44
C GLY A 4 -9.59 16.61 -13.91
N GLY A 5 -10.22 15.47 -14.18
CA GLY A 5 -11.64 15.42 -14.54
C GLY A 5 -12.53 15.44 -13.29
N ALA A 6 -13.40 16.44 -13.13
CA ALA A 6 -14.24 16.65 -11.94
C ALA A 6 -15.34 15.59 -11.70
N ILE A 7 -15.46 14.58 -12.57
CA ILE A 7 -16.50 13.55 -12.48
C ILE A 7 -15.98 12.13 -12.77
N PHE A 8 -14.91 12.01 -13.58
CA PHE A 8 -14.17 10.76 -13.79
C PHE A 8 -12.69 11.13 -13.99
N ALA A 9 -11.88 10.93 -12.96
CA ALA A 9 -10.43 11.09 -13.04
C ALA A 9 -9.84 9.89 -13.80
N ALA A 10 -9.92 9.91 -15.12
CA ALA A 10 -9.34 8.90 -15.99
C ALA A 10 -8.09 9.45 -16.68
N ILE A 11 -7.01 8.68 -16.65
CA ILE A 11 -5.79 8.96 -17.41
C ILE A 11 -5.93 8.25 -18.75
N THR A 12 -5.91 8.98 -19.86
CA THR A 12 -5.96 8.39 -21.20
C THR A 12 -4.58 7.90 -21.65
N LYS A 13 -4.54 7.05 -22.68
CA LYS A 13 -3.30 6.61 -23.32
C LYS A 13 -2.45 7.80 -23.81
N LYS A 14 -3.10 8.85 -24.33
CA LYS A 14 -2.45 10.09 -24.76
C LYS A 14 -1.82 10.82 -23.59
N ASP A 15 -2.51 10.87 -22.45
CA ASP A 15 -2.00 11.51 -21.25
C ASP A 15 -0.74 10.78 -20.75
N LEU A 16 -0.76 9.43 -20.72
CA LEU A 16 0.40 8.62 -20.34
C LEU A 16 1.63 8.85 -21.25
N TYR A 17 1.43 8.98 -22.57
CA TYR A 17 2.56 9.27 -23.47
C TYR A 17 3.11 10.69 -23.32
N GLY A 18 2.30 11.62 -22.79
CA GLY A 18 2.74 12.97 -22.49
C GLY A 18 3.47 13.11 -21.16
N VAL A 19 3.63 12.02 -20.38
CA VAL A 19 4.40 12.08 -19.13
C VAL A 19 5.87 12.21 -19.46
N GLU A 20 6.45 13.35 -19.12
CA GLU A 20 7.90 13.50 -19.10
C GLU A 20 8.44 12.87 -17.81
N LEU A 21 9.37 11.93 -17.96
CA LEU A 21 10.01 11.22 -16.86
C LEU A 21 11.52 11.35 -16.98
N LEU A 22 12.19 11.53 -15.85
CA LEU A 22 13.64 11.43 -15.78
C LEU A 22 14.02 9.96 -15.72
N GLN A 23 14.75 9.48 -16.73
CA GLN A 23 15.26 8.12 -16.79
C GLN A 23 16.69 8.10 -16.21
N PRO A 24 16.92 7.56 -15.00
CA PRO A 24 18.27 7.40 -14.48
C PRO A 24 19.02 6.31 -15.24
N SER A 25 20.34 6.24 -15.05
CA SER A 25 21.11 5.09 -15.53
C SER A 25 20.63 3.80 -14.87
N GLY A 26 20.76 2.67 -15.57
CA GLY A 26 20.33 1.37 -15.06
C GLY A 26 20.97 1.03 -13.71
N GLN A 27 22.24 1.41 -13.51
CA GLN A 27 22.94 1.22 -12.24
C GLN A 27 22.27 1.98 -11.08
N ILE A 28 21.95 3.26 -11.26
CA ILE A 28 21.29 4.06 -10.22
C ILE A 28 19.89 3.50 -9.92
N ALA A 29 19.16 3.11 -10.97
CA ALA A 29 17.84 2.49 -10.81
C ALA A 29 17.92 1.20 -9.98
N THR A 30 18.89 0.32 -10.28
CA THR A 30 19.08 -0.93 -9.54
C THR A 30 19.42 -0.67 -8.07
N MET A 31 20.41 0.20 -7.79
CA MET A 31 20.80 0.53 -6.42
C MET A 31 19.63 1.10 -5.60
N PHE A 32 18.81 1.95 -6.23
CA PHE A 32 17.61 2.46 -5.58
C PHE A 32 16.60 1.35 -5.27
N MET A 33 16.31 0.48 -6.25
CA MET A 33 15.34 -0.60 -6.10
C MET A 33 15.75 -1.64 -5.06
N GLU A 34 17.05 -1.93 -4.93
CA GLU A 34 17.60 -2.82 -3.89
C GLU A 34 17.22 -2.36 -2.47
N HIS A 35 17.09 -1.04 -2.26
CA HIS A 35 16.67 -0.48 -0.97
C HIS A 35 15.16 -0.31 -0.85
N VAL A 36 14.48 0.13 -1.90
CA VAL A 36 13.04 0.46 -1.82
C VAL A 36 12.14 -0.76 -1.84
N ILE A 37 12.48 -1.81 -2.59
CA ILE A 37 11.69 -3.05 -2.62
C ILE A 37 11.49 -3.64 -1.21
N PRO A 38 12.53 -3.89 -0.39
CA PRO A 38 12.32 -4.47 0.93
C PRO A 38 11.53 -3.55 1.87
N ILE A 39 11.66 -2.23 1.72
CA ILE A 39 10.86 -1.25 2.49
C ILE A 39 9.38 -1.39 2.12
N ASP A 40 9.04 -1.42 0.84
CA ASP A 40 7.67 -1.54 0.37
C ASP A 40 7.03 -2.88 0.79
N LEU A 41 7.80 -3.97 0.69
CA LEU A 41 7.38 -5.28 1.20
C LEU A 41 7.10 -5.24 2.71
N GLN A 42 7.95 -4.57 3.49
CA GLN A 42 7.75 -4.43 4.92
C GLN A 42 6.49 -3.63 5.25
N ILE A 43 6.23 -2.55 4.51
CA ILE A 43 5.00 -1.76 4.66
C ILE A 43 3.78 -2.66 4.40
N SER A 44 3.76 -3.41 3.30
CA SER A 44 2.67 -4.33 2.96
C SER A 44 2.44 -5.40 4.04
N ASN A 45 3.53 -5.97 4.57
CA ASN A 45 3.47 -6.97 5.63
C ASN A 45 2.88 -6.40 6.92
N LEU A 46 3.34 -5.23 7.35
CA LEU A 46 2.87 -4.56 8.55
C LEU A 46 1.41 -4.13 8.43
N GLN A 47 1.00 -3.64 7.27
CA GLN A 47 -0.40 -3.31 7.00
C GLN A 47 -1.28 -4.55 7.16
N ARG A 48 -0.92 -5.66 6.51
CA ARG A 48 -1.68 -6.92 6.59
C ARG A 48 -1.73 -7.48 8.01
N ALA A 49 -0.61 -7.39 8.75
CA ALA A 49 -0.56 -7.82 10.14
C ALA A 49 -1.52 -6.97 10.98
N THR A 50 -1.45 -5.65 10.85
CA THR A 50 -2.30 -4.71 11.59
C THR A 50 -3.79 -4.95 11.34
N GLU A 51 -4.18 -5.14 10.07
CA GLU A 51 -5.56 -5.47 9.71
C GLU A 51 -6.03 -6.78 10.34
N LYS A 52 -5.19 -7.82 10.34
CA LYS A 52 -5.51 -9.11 10.96
C LYS A 52 -5.62 -8.99 12.48
N LEU A 53 -4.70 -8.29 13.14
CA LEU A 53 -4.73 -8.09 14.58
C LEU A 53 -5.95 -7.28 15.00
N ALA A 54 -6.32 -6.24 14.25
CA ALA A 54 -7.53 -5.46 14.51
C ALA A 54 -8.77 -6.35 14.44
N LYS A 55 -8.91 -7.16 13.37
CA LYS A 55 -10.03 -8.11 13.23
C LYS A 55 -10.06 -9.15 14.36
N ALA A 56 -8.90 -9.68 14.75
CA ALA A 56 -8.80 -10.63 15.84
C ALA A 56 -9.23 -10.00 17.17
N ARG A 57 -8.75 -8.79 17.48
CA ARG A 57 -9.17 -8.02 18.66
C ARG A 57 -10.67 -7.82 18.66
N ASP A 58 -11.24 -7.34 17.56
CA ASP A 58 -12.66 -7.00 17.48
C ASP A 58 -13.56 -8.24 17.60
N LEU A 59 -13.08 -9.40 17.15
CA LEU A 59 -13.77 -10.68 17.33
C LEU A 59 -13.65 -11.24 18.76
N LEU A 60 -12.47 -11.14 19.35
CA LEU A 60 -12.15 -11.82 20.61
C LEU A 60 -12.53 -10.98 21.84
N LEU A 61 -12.45 -9.66 21.75
CA LEU A 61 -12.75 -8.79 22.89
C LEU A 61 -14.19 -8.96 23.41
N PRO A 62 -15.25 -9.03 22.57
CA PRO A 62 -16.59 -9.32 23.06
C PRO A 62 -16.70 -10.68 23.75
N LYS A 63 -16.04 -11.70 23.21
CA LYS A 63 -16.01 -13.07 23.76
C LYS A 63 -15.28 -13.14 25.10
N LEU A 64 -14.25 -12.33 25.26
CA LEU A 64 -13.55 -12.17 26.53
C LEU A 64 -14.46 -11.48 27.55
N MET A 65 -15.10 -10.38 27.14
CA MET A 65 -15.96 -9.57 28.01
C MET A 65 -17.21 -10.30 28.48
N ASN A 66 -17.75 -11.23 27.67
CA ASN A 66 -18.93 -12.02 28.04
C ASN A 66 -18.58 -13.40 28.65
N GLY A 67 -17.30 -13.70 28.84
CA GLY A 67 -16.84 -14.93 29.49
C GLY A 67 -16.91 -16.20 28.63
N GLU A 68 -17.14 -16.09 27.32
CA GLU A 68 -17.08 -17.23 26.39
C GLU A 68 -15.66 -17.81 26.27
N ILE A 69 -14.63 -17.00 26.51
CA ILE A 69 -13.24 -17.42 26.56
C ILE A 69 -12.58 -17.03 27.89
N PRO A 70 -11.69 -17.87 28.44
CA PRO A 70 -10.94 -17.52 29.65
C PRO A 70 -9.96 -16.37 29.37
N ALA A 71 -9.69 -15.60 30.43
CA ALA A 71 -8.70 -14.53 30.43
C ALA A 71 -7.26 -15.06 30.45
#